data_AF-M3ITV9-F1
#
_entry.id   AF-M3ITV9-F1
#
_cell.length_a   1.000
_cell.length_b   1.000
_cell.length_c   1.000
_cell.angle_alpha   90.00
_cell.angle_beta   90.00
_cell.angle_gamma   90.00
#
_symmetry.space_group_name_H-M   'P 1'
#
loop_
_entity.id
_entity.type
_entity.pdbx_description
1 polymer ?
#
loop_
_entity_poly.entity_id
_entity_poly.type
_entity_poly.pdbx_seq_one_letter_code
_entity_poly.pdbx_strand_id
1 'polypeptide(L)'
;VQKEGEDGQPVKKYIPFVKTIPKKTSLIGKVCHDCTVIPARNGSKVGESLMKRQNLTQGKERPKVTLLNEIPGVIQSNAGPSIKGNTSSIFLKSSQSKAKTEGRAIRMPKKDLLDLLFRLFEEYEYWSMKGLKERTRQPESYLKESLESIATLIKRGPYTSKYTLKPEYRRLRDAERAVRLGLDENDENKENDENEEEDEEMEDVV
;
A
#
# COMPACT_ATOMS: atom_id res chain seq x y z
N VAL A 1 28.60 -45.53 -14.00
CA VAL A 1 29.53 -45.36 -15.14
C VAL A 1 30.03 -43.92 -15.13
N GLN A 2 31.17 -43.66 -14.50
CA GLN A 2 31.77 -42.32 -14.46
C GLN A 2 32.41 -42.09 -15.84
N LYS A 3 31.95 -41.08 -16.58
CA LYS A 3 32.58 -40.69 -17.85
C LYS A 3 33.79 -39.83 -17.51
N GLU A 4 34.97 -40.34 -17.82
CA GLU A 4 36.24 -39.60 -17.73
C GLU A 4 36.29 -38.57 -18.86
N GLY A 5 36.72 -37.34 -18.55
CA GLY A 5 37.03 -36.32 -19.56
C GLY A 5 38.41 -36.56 -20.17
N GLU A 6 38.72 -35.87 -21.27
CA GLU A 6 39.91 -36.10 -22.12
C GLU A 6 41.25 -35.98 -21.38
N ASP A 7 41.29 -35.33 -20.21
CA ASP A 7 42.49 -35.12 -19.39
C ASP A 7 42.52 -35.92 -18.07
N GLY A 8 41.73 -36.99 -17.93
CA GLY A 8 41.76 -37.88 -16.75
C GLY A 8 41.31 -37.24 -15.43
N GLN A 9 40.81 -36.00 -15.46
CA GLN A 9 40.21 -35.36 -14.30
C GLN A 9 38.70 -35.65 -14.22
N PRO A 10 38.14 -35.92 -13.02
CA PRO A 10 36.72 -36.17 -12.86
C PRO A 10 35.93 -34.90 -13.19
N VAL A 11 35.10 -34.95 -14.23
CA VAL A 11 34.21 -33.85 -14.59
C VAL A 11 33.23 -33.61 -13.44
N LYS A 12 33.46 -32.54 -12.65
CA LYS A 12 32.51 -32.09 -11.61
C LYS A 12 31.25 -31.60 -12.31
N LYS A 13 30.28 -32.50 -12.48
CA LYS A 13 28.94 -32.15 -12.95
C LYS A 13 28.31 -31.23 -11.90
N TYR A 14 28.16 -29.95 -12.24
CA TYR A 14 27.47 -28.98 -11.41
C TYR A 14 26.02 -29.43 -11.26
N ILE A 15 25.66 -29.89 -10.06
CA ILE A 15 24.28 -30.17 -9.68
C ILE A 15 23.79 -28.85 -9.05
N PRO A 16 22.88 -28.11 -9.71
CA PRO A 16 22.35 -26.89 -9.12
C PRO A 16 21.71 -27.23 -7.78
N PHE A 17 22.02 -26.42 -6.77
CA PHE A 17 21.51 -26.56 -5.42
C PHE A 17 20.01 -26.29 -5.40
N VAL A 18 19.20 -27.31 -5.72
CA VAL A 18 17.77 -27.25 -5.46
C VAL A 18 17.63 -27.42 -3.94
N LYS A 19 17.49 -26.29 -3.24
CA LYS A 19 17.01 -26.26 -1.85
C LYS A 19 15.60 -26.83 -1.85
N THR A 20 15.49 -28.16 -1.92
CA THR A 20 14.22 -28.84 -1.64
C THR A 20 14.00 -28.62 -0.16
N ILE A 21 13.05 -27.75 0.18
CA ILE A 21 12.67 -27.52 1.58
C ILE A 21 12.31 -28.90 2.16
N PRO A 22 13.05 -29.41 3.16
CA PRO A 22 12.77 -30.74 3.69
C PRO A 22 11.40 -30.72 4.34
N LYS A 23 10.42 -31.35 3.68
CA LYS A 23 9.11 -31.57 4.27
C LYS A 23 9.26 -32.62 5.36
N LYS A 24 8.62 -32.41 6.52
CA LYS A 24 8.53 -33.43 7.57
C LYS A 24 7.67 -34.58 7.06
N THR A 25 8.29 -35.57 6.42
CA THR A 25 7.61 -36.76 5.91
C THR A 25 8.04 -37.99 6.71
N SER A 26 7.07 -38.77 7.17
CA SER A 26 7.28 -40.02 7.92
C SER A 26 6.54 -41.18 7.25
N LEU A 27 7.13 -42.37 7.34
CA LEU A 27 6.49 -43.61 6.89
C LEU A 27 5.56 -44.12 7.99
N ILE A 28 4.27 -44.27 7.68
CA ILE A 28 3.25 -44.68 8.66
C ILE A 28 3.22 -46.21 8.85
N GLY A 29 3.38 -46.99 7.77
CA GLY A 29 3.35 -48.45 7.85
C GLY A 29 3.13 -49.13 6.51
N LYS A 30 2.95 -50.46 6.55
CA LYS A 30 2.62 -51.29 5.39
C LYS A 30 1.11 -51.51 5.32
N VAL A 31 0.52 -51.37 4.13
CA VAL A 31 -0.88 -51.76 3.92
C VAL A 31 -0.96 -53.28 3.98
N CYS A 32 -1.72 -53.80 4.95
CA CYS A 32 -1.83 -55.23 5.18
C CYS A 32 -3.02 -55.84 4.41
N HIS A 33 -4.16 -55.16 4.40
CA HIS A 33 -5.37 -55.59 3.72
C HIS A 33 -6.15 -54.38 3.20
N ASP A 34 -6.72 -54.53 2.02
CA ASP A 34 -7.70 -53.59 1.49
C ASP A 34 -9.10 -54.13 1.76
N CYS A 35 -9.96 -53.28 2.33
CA CYS A 35 -11.32 -53.66 2.68
C CYS A 35 -12.30 -52.63 2.10
N THR A 36 -13.34 -53.14 1.43
CA THR A 36 -14.44 -52.32 0.92
C THR A 36 -15.66 -52.49 1.81
N VAL A 37 -16.27 -51.38 2.23
CA VAL A 37 -17.45 -51.40 3.08
C VAL A 37 -18.70 -51.44 2.19
N ILE A 38 -19.41 -52.56 2.24
CA ILE A 38 -20.70 -52.74 1.54
C ILE A 38 -21.81 -52.73 2.60
N PRO A 39 -22.85 -51.89 2.47
CA PRO A 39 -23.94 -51.88 3.42
C PRO A 39 -24.74 -53.19 3.34
N ALA A 40 -25.05 -53.79 4.50
CA ALA A 40 -25.84 -55.01 4.58
C ALA A 40 -27.30 -54.75 4.15
N ARG A 41 -27.84 -55.60 3.27
CA ARG A 41 -29.16 -55.40 2.63
C ARG A 41 -30.34 -55.38 3.60
N ASN A 42 -30.18 -55.90 4.81
CA ASN A 42 -31.18 -55.96 5.87
C ASN A 42 -31.14 -54.77 6.84
N GLY A 43 -30.23 -53.81 6.65
CA GLY A 43 -30.16 -52.62 7.48
C GLY A 43 -31.33 -51.67 7.20
N SER A 44 -32.13 -51.36 8.22
CA SER A 44 -33.25 -50.41 8.14
C SER A 44 -32.88 -49.06 7.52
N LYS A 45 -31.62 -48.61 7.66
CA LYS A 45 -31.13 -47.31 7.20
C LYS A 45 -30.53 -47.29 5.78
N VAL A 46 -30.50 -48.43 5.09
CA VAL A 46 -29.88 -48.52 3.74
C VAL A 46 -30.72 -47.78 2.71
N GLY A 47 -32.06 -47.92 2.75
CA GLY A 47 -32.95 -47.20 1.83
C GLY A 47 -32.86 -45.67 1.97
N GLU A 48 -32.84 -45.17 3.21
CA GLU A 48 -32.71 -43.73 3.48
C GLU A 48 -31.35 -43.19 2.99
N SER A 49 -30.27 -43.94 3.21
CA SER A 49 -28.93 -43.57 2.77
C SER A 49 -28.81 -43.56 1.24
N LEU A 50 -29.49 -44.47 0.55
CA LEU A 50 -29.55 -44.50 -0.92
C LEU A 50 -30.33 -43.31 -1.48
N MET A 51 -31.48 -42.96 -0.91
CA MET A 51 -32.26 -41.78 -1.30
C MET A 51 -31.49 -40.48 -1.08
N LYS A 52 -30.81 -40.33 0.08
CA LYS A 52 -29.93 -39.17 0.35
C LYS A 52 -28.80 -39.05 -0.67
N ARG A 53 -28.16 -40.17 -1.04
CA ARG A 53 -27.11 -40.18 -2.08
C ARG A 53 -27.65 -39.79 -3.44
N GLN A 54 -28.82 -40.31 -3.83
CA GLN A 54 -29.45 -40.00 -5.12
C GLN A 54 -29.80 -38.51 -5.24
N ASN A 55 -30.35 -37.91 -4.18
CA ASN A 55 -30.66 -36.49 -4.13
C ASN A 55 -29.40 -35.62 -4.08
N LEU A 56 -28.33 -36.05 -3.41
CA LEU A 56 -27.07 -35.32 -3.37
C LEU A 56 -26.35 -35.30 -4.73
N THR A 57 -26.49 -36.38 -5.51
CA THR A 57 -25.94 -36.46 -6.88
C THR A 57 -26.78 -35.74 -7.93
N GLN A 58 -28.00 -35.31 -7.60
CA GLN A 58 -28.70 -34.33 -8.42
C GLN A 58 -27.93 -33.01 -8.30
N GLY A 59 -26.93 -32.86 -9.18
CA GLY A 59 -26.21 -31.60 -9.32
C GLY A 59 -27.22 -30.48 -9.53
N LYS A 60 -26.84 -29.26 -9.12
CA LYS A 60 -27.64 -28.06 -9.39
C LYS A 60 -28.08 -28.09 -10.86
N GLU A 61 -29.37 -27.85 -11.10
CA GLU A 61 -29.91 -27.82 -12.46
C GLU A 61 -29.03 -26.91 -13.33
N ARG A 62 -28.66 -27.41 -14.52
CA ARG A 62 -27.82 -26.63 -15.43
C ARG A 62 -28.54 -25.32 -15.74
N PRO A 63 -27.85 -24.17 -15.71
CA PRO A 63 -28.50 -22.89 -15.98
C PRO A 63 -29.17 -22.95 -17.34
N LYS A 64 -30.50 -22.78 -17.36
CA LYS A 64 -31.30 -22.75 -18.58
C LYS A 64 -31.50 -21.31 -19.00
N VAL A 65 -31.39 -21.04 -20.29
CA VAL A 65 -31.69 -19.72 -20.85
C VAL A 65 -33.17 -19.43 -20.65
N THR A 66 -33.47 -18.39 -19.86
CA THR A 66 -34.82 -17.85 -19.70
C THR A 66 -35.01 -16.70 -20.70
N LEU A 67 -36.06 -16.77 -21.51
CA LEU A 67 -36.45 -15.64 -22.37
C LEU A 67 -37.15 -14.59 -21.51
N LEU A 68 -36.76 -13.31 -21.67
CA LEU A 68 -37.44 -12.20 -21.01
C LEU A 68 -38.77 -11.95 -21.74
N ASN A 69 -39.87 -11.93 -20.99
CA ASN A 69 -41.22 -11.67 -21.52
C ASN A 69 -41.58 -10.17 -21.49
N GLU A 70 -40.59 -9.28 -21.35
CA GLU A 70 -40.84 -7.85 -21.26
C GLU A 70 -41.11 -7.22 -22.63
N ILE A 71 -41.80 -6.09 -22.62
CA ILE A 71 -42.12 -5.32 -23.83
C ILE A 71 -40.79 -4.89 -24.49
N PRO A 72 -40.58 -5.13 -25.80
CA PRO A 72 -39.31 -4.84 -26.50
C PRO A 72 -38.79 -3.40 -26.28
N GLY A 73 -39.70 -2.43 -26.16
CA GLY A 73 -39.35 -1.02 -25.92
C GLY A 73 -38.66 -0.77 -24.58
N VAL A 74 -38.94 -1.56 -23.54
CA VAL A 74 -38.30 -1.41 -22.22
C VAL A 74 -36.85 -1.90 -22.25
N ILE A 75 -36.61 -3.06 -22.87
CA ILE A 75 -35.26 -3.65 -23.01
C ILE A 75 -34.37 -2.73 -23.86
N GLN A 76 -34.90 -2.22 -24.98
CA GLN A 76 -34.17 -1.30 -25.85
C GLN A 76 -33.87 0.04 -25.18
N SER A 77 -34.75 0.54 -24.31
CA SER A 77 -34.52 1.79 -23.57
C SER A 77 -33.36 1.72 -22.57
N ASN A 78 -33.05 0.52 -22.06
CA ASN A 78 -31.92 0.29 -21.14
C ASN A 78 -30.60 0.00 -21.85
N ALA A 79 -30.66 -0.49 -23.10
CA ALA A 79 -29.47 -0.77 -23.91
C ALA A 79 -28.93 0.48 -24.63
N GLY A 80 -29.78 1.47 -24.88
CA GLY A 80 -29.40 2.76 -25.47
C GLY A 80 -29.09 3.85 -24.44
N PRO A 81 -28.62 5.04 -24.89
CA PRO A 81 -28.43 6.20 -24.03
C PRO A 81 -29.76 6.65 -23.41
N SER A 82 -30.02 6.26 -22.17
CA SER A 82 -31.25 6.61 -21.46
C SER A 82 -31.12 7.96 -20.77
N ILE A 83 -32.11 8.84 -21.00
CA ILE A 83 -32.25 10.14 -20.31
C ILE A 83 -32.51 9.94 -18.81
N LYS A 84 -33.07 8.79 -18.40
CA LYS A 84 -33.11 8.38 -16.99
C LYS A 84 -31.73 7.87 -16.62
N GLY A 85 -30.84 8.81 -16.28
CA GLY A 85 -29.43 8.58 -16.05
C GLY A 85 -29.15 7.32 -15.24
N ASN A 86 -28.65 6.29 -15.91
CA ASN A 86 -28.07 5.13 -15.24
C ASN A 86 -26.79 5.58 -14.54
N THR A 87 -26.89 5.78 -13.23
CA THR A 87 -25.74 6.00 -12.34
C THR A 87 -25.09 4.67 -11.92
N SER A 88 -25.49 3.54 -12.52
CA SER A 88 -25.19 2.18 -12.05
C SER A 88 -24.03 1.48 -12.75
N SER A 89 -22.95 2.21 -13.08
CA SER A 89 -21.64 1.58 -13.27
C SER A 89 -20.51 2.58 -13.05
N ILE A 90 -20.32 2.97 -11.80
CA ILE A 90 -19.11 3.65 -11.33
C ILE A 90 -17.97 2.63 -11.25
N PHE A 91 -17.57 2.07 -12.38
CA PHE A 91 -16.35 1.27 -12.48
C PHE A 91 -15.37 2.09 -13.32
N LEU A 92 -14.24 2.47 -12.72
CA LEU A 92 -13.22 3.37 -13.27
C LEU A 92 -13.61 4.85 -13.45
N LYS A 93 -14.34 5.47 -12.51
CA LYS A 93 -14.32 6.94 -12.43
C LYS A 93 -12.96 7.40 -11.88
N SER A 94 -12.04 7.81 -12.75
CA SER A 94 -10.83 8.56 -12.38
C SER A 94 -11.12 10.03 -12.04
N SER A 95 -12.35 10.49 -12.29
CA SER A 95 -12.78 11.83 -11.94
C SER A 95 -13.61 11.74 -10.67
N GLN A 96 -12.96 11.98 -9.52
CA GLN A 96 -13.67 12.46 -8.36
C GLN A 96 -14.57 13.59 -8.84
N SER A 97 -15.88 13.42 -8.64
CA SER A 97 -16.86 14.47 -8.86
C SER A 97 -16.26 15.76 -8.31
N LYS A 98 -16.03 16.75 -9.19
CA LYS A 98 -15.66 18.11 -8.82
C LYS A 98 -16.84 18.66 -8.02
N ALA A 99 -16.93 18.24 -6.77
CA ALA A 99 -17.86 18.73 -5.80
C ALA A 99 -17.42 20.17 -5.55
N LYS A 100 -18.15 21.05 -6.24
CA LYS A 100 -18.65 22.31 -5.72
C LYS A 100 -17.64 23.13 -4.90
N THR A 101 -17.29 24.26 -5.51
CA THR A 101 -16.99 25.50 -4.80
C THR A 101 -15.54 25.64 -4.30
N GLU A 102 -14.59 25.71 -5.23
CA GLU A 102 -13.54 26.70 -5.05
C GLU A 102 -14.11 28.07 -5.38
N GLY A 103 -14.80 28.65 -4.40
CA GLY A 103 -15.17 30.06 -4.45
C GLY A 103 -13.92 30.86 -4.76
N ARG A 104 -14.05 31.90 -5.60
CA ARG A 104 -12.98 32.89 -5.83
C ARG A 104 -12.44 33.35 -4.48
N ALA A 105 -11.33 32.78 -4.05
CA ALA A 105 -10.68 33.22 -2.85
C ALA A 105 -10.19 34.63 -3.09
N ILE A 106 -10.64 35.55 -2.24
CA ILE A 106 -10.16 36.92 -2.25
C ILE A 106 -8.70 36.86 -1.79
N ARG A 107 -7.83 37.55 -2.53
CA ARG A 107 -6.41 37.63 -2.20
C ARG A 107 -6.27 38.29 -0.83
N MET A 108 -5.65 37.60 0.11
CA MET A 108 -5.28 38.19 1.39
C MET A 108 -4.12 39.19 1.21
N PRO A 109 -3.95 40.17 2.13
CA PRO A 109 -2.79 41.05 2.13
C PRO A 109 -1.46 40.27 2.18
N LYS A 110 -0.44 40.77 1.49
CA LYS A 110 0.86 40.07 1.35
C LYS A 110 1.52 39.80 2.70
N LYS A 111 1.44 40.76 3.64
CA LYS A 111 2.03 40.64 4.97
C LYS A 111 1.46 39.43 5.73
N ASP A 112 0.13 39.39 5.84
CA ASP A 112 -0.58 38.32 6.54
C ASP A 112 -0.34 36.94 5.90
N LEU A 113 -0.15 36.89 4.58
CA LEU A 113 0.18 35.65 3.88
C LEU A 113 1.58 35.16 4.24
N LEU A 114 2.56 36.06 4.32
CA LEU A 114 3.93 35.69 4.69
C LEU A 114 3.99 35.16 6.12
N ASP A 115 3.32 35.82 7.07
CA ASP A 115 3.26 35.38 8.47
C ASP A 115 2.61 33.99 8.57
N LEU A 116 1.55 33.74 7.78
CA LEU A 116 0.92 32.43 7.71
C LEU A 116 1.84 31.37 7.08
N LEU A 117 2.57 31.70 6.01
CA LEU A 117 3.51 30.80 5.36
C LEU A 117 4.66 30.42 6.30
N PHE A 118 5.23 31.37 7.04
CA PHE A 118 6.27 31.09 8.02
C PHE A 118 5.79 30.10 9.10
N ARG A 119 4.57 30.28 9.61
CA ARG A 119 3.96 29.33 10.56
C ARG A 119 3.81 27.92 9.97
N LEU A 120 3.45 27.81 8.69
CA LEU A 120 3.35 26.51 8.03
C LEU A 120 4.72 25.85 7.85
N PHE A 121 5.74 26.63 7.48
CA PHE A 121 7.12 26.14 7.38
C PHE A 121 7.75 25.82 8.74
N GLU A 122 7.23 26.39 9.83
CA GLU A 122 7.59 26.00 11.19
C GLU A 122 7.12 24.57 11.50
N GLU A 123 5.89 24.23 11.11
CA GLU A 123 5.26 22.91 11.31
C GLU A 123 5.92 21.82 10.44
N TYR A 124 6.16 22.10 9.16
CA TYR A 124 6.86 21.18 8.25
C TYR A 124 7.85 21.90 7.34
N GLU A 125 9.05 21.36 7.22
CA GLU A 125 10.13 21.93 6.39
C GLU A 125 9.81 21.91 4.89
N TYR A 126 9.02 20.93 4.42
CA TYR A 126 8.74 20.70 3.00
C TYR A 126 7.24 20.72 2.70
N TRP A 127 6.80 21.67 1.88
CA TRP A 127 5.39 21.83 1.50
C TRP A 127 5.14 21.68 0.00
N SER A 128 4.03 21.05 -0.38
CA SER A 128 3.58 21.01 -1.79
C SER A 128 2.69 22.20 -2.13
N MET A 129 2.66 22.63 -3.40
CA MET A 129 1.75 23.70 -3.86
C MET A 129 0.29 23.41 -3.47
N LYS A 130 -0.15 22.16 -3.66
CA LYS A 130 -1.52 21.75 -3.36
C LYS A 130 -1.84 21.89 -1.88
N GLY A 131 -0.93 21.48 -0.99
CA GLY A 131 -1.11 21.61 0.45
C GLY A 131 -1.17 23.07 0.91
N LEU A 132 -0.31 23.94 0.36
CA LEU A 132 -0.33 25.37 0.64
C LEU A 132 -1.63 26.02 0.15
N LYS A 133 -2.11 25.64 -1.04
CA LYS A 133 -3.39 26.10 -1.58
C LYS A 133 -4.56 25.69 -0.69
N GLU A 134 -4.60 24.45 -0.23
CA GLU A 134 -5.69 23.93 0.61
C GLU A 134 -5.74 24.63 1.98
N ARG A 135 -4.57 24.90 2.58
CA ARG A 135 -4.46 25.52 3.90
C ARG A 135 -4.68 27.03 3.90
N THR A 136 -4.13 27.73 2.92
CA THR A 136 -4.24 29.20 2.80
C THR A 136 -5.50 29.64 2.05
N ARG A 137 -6.11 28.71 1.29
CA ARG A 137 -7.19 28.95 0.33
C ARG A 137 -6.85 30.04 -0.69
N GLN A 138 -5.59 30.34 -0.97
CA GLN A 138 -5.20 31.38 -1.91
C GLN A 138 -5.00 30.84 -3.34
N PRO A 139 -5.16 31.68 -4.40
CA PRO A 139 -4.89 31.26 -5.76
C PRO A 139 -3.40 30.93 -5.97
N GLU A 140 -3.10 29.91 -6.79
CA GLU A 140 -1.74 29.42 -7.01
C GLU A 140 -0.79 30.49 -7.57
N SER A 141 -1.28 31.41 -8.40
CA SER A 141 -0.45 32.48 -8.96
C SER A 141 0.12 33.37 -7.86
N TYR A 142 -0.70 33.74 -6.88
CA TYR A 142 -0.33 34.64 -5.79
C TYR A 142 0.57 33.96 -4.76
N LEU A 143 0.33 32.66 -4.51
CA LEU A 143 1.21 31.85 -3.69
C LEU A 143 2.60 31.71 -4.32
N LYS A 144 2.69 31.49 -5.64
CA LYS A 144 3.99 31.41 -6.34
C LYS A 144 4.78 32.71 -6.24
N GLU A 145 4.14 33.87 -6.45
CA GLU A 145 4.78 35.19 -6.31
C GLU A 145 5.34 35.41 -4.89
N SER A 146 4.58 35.00 -3.87
CA SER A 146 4.99 35.14 -2.47
C SER A 146 6.10 34.15 -2.10
N LEU A 147 6.00 32.89 -2.57
CA LEU A 147 7.00 31.84 -2.34
C LEU A 147 8.32 32.12 -3.04
N GLU A 148 8.34 32.76 -4.21
CA GLU A 148 9.61 33.14 -4.89
C GLU A 148 10.48 34.08 -4.02
N SER A 149 9.82 34.90 -3.19
CA SER A 149 10.51 35.82 -2.29
C SER A 149 11.22 35.07 -1.14
N ILE A 150 10.57 34.06 -0.53
CA ILE A 150 11.00 33.45 0.74
C ILE A 150 11.48 31.99 0.64
N ALA A 151 11.11 31.28 -0.43
CA ALA A 151 11.28 29.83 -0.55
C ALA A 151 12.01 29.45 -1.85
N THR A 152 12.41 28.18 -1.95
CA THR A 152 13.05 27.59 -3.13
C THR A 152 12.35 26.27 -3.48
N LEU A 153 12.10 26.06 -4.78
CA LEU A 153 11.48 24.85 -5.30
C LEU A 153 12.52 23.74 -5.47
N ILE A 154 12.25 22.58 -4.87
CA ILE A 154 13.06 21.37 -5.06
C ILE A 154 12.66 20.72 -6.38
N LYS A 155 13.58 20.69 -7.35
CA LYS A 155 13.32 20.18 -8.70
C LYS A 155 13.62 18.68 -8.88
N ARG A 156 14.31 18.05 -7.93
CA ARG A 156 14.81 16.66 -8.03
C ARG A 156 14.74 15.95 -6.68
N GLY A 157 14.68 14.63 -6.69
CA GLY A 157 14.70 13.79 -5.49
C GLY A 157 13.32 13.46 -4.91
N PRO A 158 13.27 12.82 -3.73
CA PRO A 158 12.03 12.36 -3.11
C PRO A 158 11.07 13.50 -2.73
N TYR A 159 11.61 14.71 -2.51
CA TYR A 159 10.85 15.93 -2.22
C TYR A 159 10.65 16.82 -3.46
N THR A 160 10.67 16.24 -4.66
CA THR A 160 10.41 16.98 -5.89
C THR A 160 9.06 17.70 -5.85
N SER A 161 9.01 18.89 -6.46
CA SER A 161 7.82 19.75 -6.51
C SER A 161 7.34 20.25 -5.14
N LYS A 162 8.19 20.16 -4.10
CA LYS A 162 7.98 20.81 -2.80
C LYS A 162 8.82 22.09 -2.67
N TYR A 163 8.30 23.04 -1.89
CA TYR A 163 9.00 24.24 -1.50
C TYR A 163 9.68 24.02 -0.15
N THR A 164 10.90 24.51 -0.03
CA THR A 164 11.63 24.69 1.24
C THR A 164 11.87 26.17 1.44
N LEU A 165 11.94 26.61 2.70
CA LEU A 165 12.40 27.96 3.01
C LEU A 165 13.85 28.17 2.53
N LYS A 166 14.18 29.39 2.09
CA LYS A 166 15.55 29.75 1.73
C LYS A 166 16.48 29.58 2.94
N PRO A 167 17.76 29.23 2.73
CA PRO A 167 18.71 28.97 3.83
C PRO A 167 18.90 30.17 4.74
N GLU A 168 18.75 31.39 4.22
CA GLU A 168 18.82 32.65 4.99
C GLU A 168 17.73 32.67 6.09
N TYR A 169 16.47 32.49 5.70
CA TYR A 169 15.36 32.48 6.66
C TYR A 169 15.30 31.20 7.50
N ARG A 170 15.89 30.09 7.02
CA ARG A 170 16.02 28.86 7.82
C ARG A 170 16.93 29.08 9.04
N ARG A 171 18.07 29.75 8.85
CA ARG A 171 18.98 30.07 9.96
C ARG A 171 18.35 31.02 10.97
N LEU A 172 17.63 32.05 10.50
CA LEU A 172 16.86 32.93 11.39
C LEU A 172 15.76 32.17 12.15
N ARG A 173 15.05 31.24 11.51
CA ARG A 173 14.08 30.36 12.18
C ARG A 173 14.74 29.52 13.25
N ASP A 174 15.87 28.89 12.95
CA ASP A 174 16.53 27.98 13.87
C ASP A 174 17.12 28.76 15.06
N ALA A 175 17.65 29.96 14.84
CA ALA A 175 18.08 30.89 15.90
C ALA A 175 16.90 31.38 16.77
N GLU A 176 15.78 31.79 16.16
CA GLU A 176 14.59 32.21 16.91
C GLU A 176 14.01 31.04 17.73
N ARG A 177 14.04 29.83 17.17
CA ARG A 177 13.59 28.61 17.84
C ARG A 177 14.53 28.24 19.00
N ALA A 178 15.84 28.37 18.83
CA ALA A 178 16.83 28.16 19.89
C ALA A 178 16.59 29.13 21.06
N VAL A 179 16.42 30.43 20.77
CA VAL A 179 16.10 31.46 21.77
C VAL A 179 14.78 31.18 22.49
N ARG A 180 13.73 30.78 21.76
CA ARG A 180 12.41 30.48 22.34
C ARG A 180 12.39 29.21 23.20
N LEU A 181 13.22 28.22 22.85
CA LEU A 181 13.37 26.98 23.62
C LEU A 181 14.42 27.09 24.74
N GLY A 182 15.15 28.20 24.84
CA GLY A 182 16.17 28.42 25.87
C GLY A 182 17.35 27.47 25.77
N LEU A 183 17.63 26.91 24.58
CA LEU A 183 18.85 26.15 24.34
C LEU A 183 19.97 27.14 24.00
N ASP A 184 20.90 27.29 24.93
CA ASP A 184 22.10 28.11 24.78
C ASP A 184 23.06 27.42 23.79
N GLU A 185 23.54 28.13 22.75
CA GLU A 185 24.44 27.60 21.71
C GLU A 185 25.90 27.38 22.19
N ASN A 186 26.11 27.23 23.51
CA ASN A 186 27.45 27.17 24.12
C ASN A 186 27.84 25.81 24.73
N ASP A 187 27.15 24.72 24.41
CA ASP A 187 27.43 23.40 24.97
C ASP A 187 27.81 22.34 23.92
N GLU A 188 28.72 22.69 23.00
CA GLU A 188 29.38 21.71 22.12
C GLU A 188 30.89 21.58 22.40
N ASN A 189 31.38 21.96 23.58
CA ASN A 189 32.81 21.83 23.88
C ASN A 189 33.12 21.47 25.34
N LYS A 190 32.62 20.31 25.77
CA LYS A 190 33.06 19.44 26.88
C LYS A 190 32.02 18.32 26.94
N GLU A 191 32.25 17.17 26.34
CA GLU A 191 32.66 15.98 27.08
C GLU A 191 33.27 14.97 26.08
N ASN A 192 34.57 15.13 25.85
CA ASN A 192 35.48 14.05 25.48
C ASN A 192 36.33 13.86 26.73
N ASP A 193 35.92 13.00 27.65
CA ASP A 193 36.78 12.02 28.35
C ASP A 193 35.97 11.27 29.42
N GLU A 194 36.33 10.01 29.64
CA GLU A 194 35.89 9.13 30.74
C GLU A 194 34.53 8.42 30.60
N ASN A 195 34.55 7.25 29.94
CA ASN A 195 33.90 6.04 30.45
C ASN A 195 34.60 4.82 29.81
N GLU A 196 35.71 4.41 30.42
CA GLU A 196 36.25 3.06 30.33
C GLU A 196 35.42 2.12 31.24
N GLU A 197 35.34 0.86 30.82
CA GLU A 197 34.89 -0.34 31.57
C GLU A 197 33.38 -0.62 31.66
N GLU A 198 32.89 -1.54 30.82
CA GLU A 198 32.51 -2.91 31.27
C GLU A 198 32.09 -3.77 30.05
N ASP A 199 32.97 -4.70 29.67
CA ASP A 199 32.67 -5.82 28.77
C ASP A 199 31.91 -6.90 29.56
N GLU A 200 30.58 -7.00 29.39
CA GLU A 200 29.82 -8.18 29.84
C GLU A 200 29.60 -9.16 28.67
N GLU A 201 30.42 -10.22 28.69
CA GLU A 201 30.36 -11.40 27.81
C GLU A 201 29.08 -12.21 28.08
N MET A 202 28.12 -12.15 27.15
CA MET A 202 26.84 -12.87 27.25
C MET A 202 27.04 -14.35 26.87
N GLU A 203 26.98 -15.23 27.86
CA GLU A 203 27.11 -16.69 27.72
C GLU A 203 25.86 -17.34 27.07
N ASP A 204 26.08 -18.19 26.07
CA ASP A 204 25.07 -18.85 25.24
C ASP A 204 24.48 -20.08 25.96
N VAL A 205 23.16 -20.13 26.13
CA VAL A 205 22.46 -21.28 26.72
C VAL A 205 22.23 -22.34 25.64
N VAL A 206 22.88 -23.50 25.81
CA VAL A 206 22.66 -24.73 25.03
C VAL A 206 21.33 -25.39 25.39
#